data_AF-A0A945I4A9-F1
#
_entry.id   AF-A0A945I4A9-F1
#
_cell.length_a   1.000
_cell.length_b   1.000
_cell.length_c   1.000
_cell.angle_alpha   90.00
_cell.angle_beta   90.00
_cell.angle_gamma   90.00
#
_symmetry.space_group_name_H-M   'P 1'
#
loop_
_entity.id
_entity.type
_entity.pdbx_description
1 polymer ?
#
loop_
_entity_poly.entity_id
_entity_poly.type
_entity_poly.pdbx_seq_one_letter_code
_entity_poly.pdbx_strand_id
1 'polypeptide(L)'
;MTNKTALTRDDILDLSAYEEIREQRRAEIVAAKKLRRLAIGPYATFYFESFDTMWYQVQEMLRIEKGGEAQLSDELEAYNPLIPKGKELVATVMFEIDNPDIRSAFLAGLGGVEDCMVIEVDGE
;
A
#
# COMPACT_ATOMS: atom_id res chain seq x y z
N MET A 1 22.38 -3.14 -2.52
CA MET A 1 21.45 -2.45 -3.44
C MET A 1 20.82 -1.31 -2.65
N THR A 2 20.93 -0.08 -3.10
CA THR A 2 20.23 1.05 -2.49
C THR A 2 18.74 0.89 -2.80
N ASN A 3 17.92 0.61 -1.78
CA ASN A 3 16.47 0.57 -1.96
C ASN A 3 15.99 1.97 -2.32
N LYS A 4 15.19 2.11 -3.39
CA LYS A 4 14.54 3.38 -3.73
C LYS A 4 13.54 3.74 -2.62
N THR A 5 13.59 4.98 -2.17
CA THR A 5 12.76 5.49 -1.07
C THR A 5 11.69 6.48 -1.54
N ALA A 6 11.64 6.78 -2.84
CA ALA A 6 10.63 7.65 -3.44
C ALA A 6 10.43 7.26 -4.91
N LEU A 7 9.18 7.31 -5.35
CA LEU A 7 8.76 7.26 -6.75
C LEU A 7 8.89 8.65 -7.38
N THR A 8 9.41 8.65 -8.60
CA THR A 8 9.54 9.83 -9.46
C THR A 8 8.83 9.57 -10.78
N ARG A 9 8.64 10.61 -11.59
CA ARG A 9 8.10 10.49 -12.95
C ARG A 9 8.83 9.44 -13.79
N ASP A 10 10.15 9.36 -13.65
CA ASP A 10 11.01 8.46 -14.42
C ASP A 10 10.82 6.98 -14.07
N ASP A 11 10.18 6.70 -12.93
CA ASP A 11 9.84 5.34 -12.52
C ASP A 11 8.54 4.85 -13.16
N ILE A 12 7.72 5.76 -13.68
CA ILE A 12 6.37 5.45 -14.18
C ILE A 12 6.40 5.25 -15.70
N LEU A 13 6.08 4.03 -16.10
CA LEU A 13 5.89 3.63 -17.49
C LEU A 13 4.64 4.27 -18.09
N ASP A 14 4.69 4.53 -19.39
CA ASP A 14 3.51 4.87 -20.17
C ASP A 14 2.56 3.66 -20.26
N LEU A 15 1.28 3.93 -20.47
CA LEU A 15 0.21 2.93 -20.44
C LEU A 15 0.50 1.70 -21.31
N SER A 16 0.96 1.89 -22.56
CA SER A 16 1.26 0.78 -23.46
C SER A 16 2.38 -0.13 -22.93
N ALA A 17 3.44 0.47 -22.40
CA ALA A 17 4.57 -0.27 -21.84
C ALA A 17 4.19 -0.98 -20.53
N TYR A 18 3.33 -0.36 -19.72
CA TYR A 18 2.82 -1.01 -18.51
C TYR A 18 1.94 -2.23 -18.83
N GLU A 19 1.04 -2.14 -19.81
CA GLU A 19 0.18 -3.25 -20.22
C GLU A 19 0.98 -4.50 -20.66
N GLU A 20 2.12 -4.31 -21.33
CA GLU A 20 3.00 -5.42 -21.74
C GLU A 20 3.53 -6.26 -20.57
N ILE A 21 3.81 -5.62 -19.43
CA ILE A 21 4.40 -6.29 -18.26
C ILE A 21 3.40 -6.54 -17.13
N ARG A 22 2.17 -6.05 -17.26
CA ARG A 22 1.20 -5.97 -16.17
C ARG A 22 0.89 -7.32 -15.55
N GLU A 23 0.65 -8.36 -16.36
CA GLU A 23 0.29 -9.68 -15.83
C GLU A 23 1.41 -10.28 -14.97
N GLN A 24 2.67 -10.15 -15.44
CA GLN A 24 3.83 -10.58 -14.68
C GLN A 24 3.97 -9.78 -13.39
N ARG A 25 3.91 -8.43 -13.47
CA ARG A 25 4.02 -7.56 -12.30
C ARG A 25 2.93 -7.84 -11.27
N ARG A 26 1.69 -8.07 -11.72
CA ARG A 26 0.60 -8.44 -10.82
C ARG A 26 0.89 -9.74 -10.08
N ALA A 27 1.44 -10.76 -10.75
CA ALA A 27 1.80 -12.02 -10.10
C ALA A 27 2.91 -11.83 -9.05
N GLU A 28 3.95 -11.05 -9.38
CA GLU A 28 5.04 -10.69 -8.47
C GLU A 28 4.52 -9.95 -7.23
N ILE A 29 3.66 -8.95 -7.42
CA ILE A 29 3.09 -8.15 -6.32
C ILE A 29 2.15 -8.97 -5.45
N VAL A 30 1.34 -9.86 -6.03
CA VAL A 30 0.50 -10.77 -5.24
C VAL A 30 1.37 -11.69 -4.37
N ALA A 31 2.47 -12.22 -4.91
CA ALA A 31 3.40 -13.03 -4.14
C ALA A 31 4.08 -12.22 -3.02
N ALA A 32 4.53 -10.99 -3.32
CA ALA A 32 5.15 -10.10 -2.33
C ALA A 32 4.16 -9.70 -1.21
N LYS A 33 2.91 -9.37 -1.56
CA LYS A 33 1.86 -8.99 -0.59
C LYS A 33 1.54 -10.11 0.39
N LYS A 34 1.65 -11.38 0.00
CA LYS A 34 1.44 -12.52 0.92
C LYS A 34 2.43 -12.53 2.09
N LEU A 35 3.68 -12.11 1.87
CA LEU A 35 4.71 -12.07 2.90
C LEU A 35 4.68 -10.79 3.75
N ARG A 36 3.83 -9.82 3.35
CA ARG A 36 3.73 -8.49 3.94
C ARG A 36 2.41 -8.26 4.65
N ARG A 37 1.56 -9.30 4.73
CA ARG A 37 0.25 -9.26 5.35
C ARG A 37 0.31 -9.92 6.73
N LEU A 38 -0.10 -9.20 7.76
CA LEU A 38 -0.22 -9.73 9.12
C LEU A 38 -1.62 -9.45 9.67
N ALA A 39 -2.40 -10.52 9.86
CA ALA A 39 -3.71 -10.41 10.51
C ALA A 39 -3.53 -10.31 12.04
N ILE A 40 -4.21 -9.35 12.66
CA ILE A 40 -4.22 -9.12 14.10
C ILE A 40 -5.67 -9.18 14.59
N GLY A 41 -5.98 -10.24 15.34
CA GLY A 41 -7.33 -10.48 15.81
C GLY A 41 -8.31 -10.77 14.65
N PRO A 42 -9.61 -10.50 14.86
CA PRO A 42 -10.65 -10.95 13.93
C PRO A 42 -10.85 -10.05 12.70
N TYR A 43 -10.48 -8.77 12.79
CA TYR A 43 -10.88 -7.76 11.79
C TYR A 43 -9.74 -6.90 11.26
N ALA A 44 -8.60 -6.81 11.95
CA ALA A 44 -7.52 -5.95 11.53
C ALA A 44 -6.46 -6.73 10.74
N THR A 45 -6.03 -6.15 9.63
CA THR A 45 -4.90 -6.68 8.86
C THR A 45 -3.92 -5.54 8.57
N PHE A 46 -2.66 -5.74 8.95
CA PHE A 46 -1.54 -4.88 8.54
C PHE A 46 -1.01 -5.32 7.18
N TYR A 47 -0.83 -4.36 6.29
CA TYR A 47 -0.19 -4.50 4.99
C TYR A 47 1.08 -3.66 4.99
N PHE A 48 2.22 -4.28 5.22
CA PHE A 48 3.51 -3.59 5.21
C PHE A 48 3.89 -3.20 3.79
N GLU A 49 4.01 -1.89 3.56
CA GLU A 49 4.23 -1.33 2.24
C GLU A 49 5.70 -1.39 1.81
N SER A 50 5.92 -1.28 0.50
CA SER A 50 7.24 -1.17 -0.10
C SER A 50 7.20 -0.28 -1.33
N PHE A 51 8.39 0.05 -1.84
CA PHE A 51 8.51 0.71 -3.14
C PHE A 51 7.73 -0.02 -4.23
N ASP A 52 7.86 -1.35 -4.32
CA ASP A 52 7.18 -2.14 -5.36
C ASP A 52 5.66 -2.16 -5.21
N THR A 53 5.14 -2.23 -3.98
CA THR A 53 3.68 -2.20 -3.78
C THR A 53 3.12 -0.83 -4.15
N MET A 54 3.81 0.26 -3.82
CA MET A 54 3.40 1.62 -4.18
C MET A 54 3.53 1.90 -5.67
N TRP A 55 4.62 1.45 -6.29
CA TRP A 55 4.81 1.56 -7.74
C TRP A 55 3.66 0.91 -8.50
N TYR A 56 3.28 -0.31 -8.07
CA TYR A 56 2.16 -1.03 -8.67
C TYR A 56 0.82 -0.32 -8.46
N GLN A 57 0.57 0.27 -7.28
CA GLN A 57 -0.66 1.02 -7.02
C GLN A 57 -0.77 2.26 -7.91
N VAL A 58 0.30 3.07 -8.00
CA VAL A 58 0.33 4.26 -8.88
C VAL A 58 0.07 3.86 -10.34
N GLN A 59 0.69 2.78 -10.81
CA GLN A 59 0.47 2.28 -12.17
C GLN A 59 -0.96 1.80 -12.41
N GLU A 60 -1.55 1.04 -11.48
CA GLU A 60 -2.93 0.59 -11.62
C GLU A 60 -3.93 1.76 -11.59
N MET A 61 -3.70 2.78 -10.75
CA MET A 61 -4.54 3.98 -10.70
C MET A 61 -4.53 4.71 -12.04
N LEU A 62 -3.34 5.04 -12.56
CA LEU A 62 -3.20 5.70 -13.86
C LEU A 62 -3.80 4.88 -15.01
N ARG A 63 -3.69 3.55 -14.95
CA ARG A 63 -4.25 2.64 -15.96
C ARG A 63 -5.78 2.64 -15.94
N ILE A 64 -6.39 2.50 -14.76
CA ILE A 64 -7.85 2.40 -14.60
C ILE A 64 -8.50 3.72 -15.02
N GLU A 65 -7.91 4.84 -14.62
CA GLU A 65 -8.46 6.17 -14.86
C GLU A 65 -8.01 6.77 -16.20
N LYS A 66 -7.08 6.11 -16.89
CA LYS A 66 -6.39 6.63 -18.09
C LYS A 66 -5.79 8.01 -17.83
N GLY A 67 -5.17 8.16 -16.66
CA GLY A 67 -4.60 9.39 -16.16
C GLY A 67 -3.43 9.91 -16.99
N GLY A 68 -3.29 11.23 -17.05
CA GLY A 68 -2.14 11.91 -17.65
C GLY A 68 -1.19 12.49 -16.60
N GLU A 69 -0.26 13.33 -17.03
CA GLU A 69 0.78 13.95 -16.17
C GLU A 69 0.22 14.69 -14.95
N ALA A 70 -0.93 15.36 -15.09
CA ALA A 70 -1.56 16.06 -13.97
C ALA A 70 -1.97 15.09 -12.85
N GLN A 71 -2.64 13.99 -13.20
CA GLN A 71 -3.05 12.98 -12.24
C GLN A 71 -1.83 12.29 -11.62
N LEU A 72 -0.80 12.01 -12.42
CA LEU A 72 0.41 11.38 -11.90
C LEU A 72 1.05 12.16 -10.75
N SER A 73 1.06 13.50 -10.81
CA SER A 73 1.56 14.32 -9.69
C SER A 73 0.79 14.03 -8.40
N ASP A 74 -0.54 13.98 -8.48
CA ASP A 74 -1.42 13.73 -7.34
C ASP A 74 -1.23 12.30 -6.78
N GLU A 75 -1.10 11.31 -7.67
CA GLU A 75 -0.82 9.92 -7.26
C GLU A 75 0.55 9.81 -6.58
N LEU A 76 1.58 10.46 -7.12
CA LEU A 76 2.91 10.45 -6.50
C LEU A 76 2.88 11.11 -5.12
N GLU A 77 2.14 12.20 -4.94
CA GLU A 77 1.98 12.86 -3.64
C GLU A 77 1.24 11.96 -2.64
N ALA A 78 0.19 11.27 -3.08
CA ALA A 78 -0.60 10.38 -2.23
C ALA A 78 0.18 9.11 -1.79
N TYR A 79 0.94 8.49 -2.70
CA TYR A 79 1.57 7.19 -2.45
C TYR A 79 3.03 7.26 -1.96
N ASN A 80 3.79 8.32 -2.26
CA ASN A 80 5.17 8.44 -1.76
C ASN A 80 5.33 8.41 -0.23
N PRO A 81 4.41 8.97 0.58
CA PRO A 81 4.46 8.86 2.04
C PRO A 81 4.39 7.41 2.53
N LEU A 82 3.79 6.51 1.74
CA LEU A 82 3.64 5.10 2.09
C LEU A 82 4.91 4.27 1.81
N ILE A 83 5.91 4.84 1.13
CA ILE A 83 7.18 4.16 0.84
C ILE A 83 8.13 4.32 2.03
N PRO A 84 8.59 3.22 2.66
CA PRO A 84 9.52 3.31 3.78
C PRO A 84 10.83 4.03 3.40
N LYS A 85 11.30 4.95 4.26
CA LYS A 85 12.55 5.70 4.02
C LYS A 85 13.81 5.01 4.56
N GLY A 86 13.67 3.80 5.11
CA GLY A 86 14.78 2.91 5.47
C GLY A 86 15.07 2.78 6.96
N LYS A 87 14.54 3.67 7.81
CA LYS A 87 14.62 3.57 9.29
C LYS A 87 13.26 3.38 9.96
N GLU A 88 12.27 3.00 9.18
CA GLU A 88 10.88 2.87 9.64
C GLU A 88 10.19 1.74 8.86
N LEU A 89 9.10 1.25 9.41
CA LEU A 89 8.14 0.42 8.71
C LEU A 89 6.90 1.28 8.43
N VAL A 90 6.37 1.16 7.23
CA VAL A 90 5.11 1.81 6.86
C VAL A 90 4.10 0.71 6.56
N ALA A 91 2.89 0.84 7.08
CA ALA A 91 1.84 -0.14 6.89
C ALA A 91 0.49 0.53 6.68
N THR A 92 -0.30 -0.03 5.77
CA THR A 92 -1.73 0.26 5.66
C THR A 92 -2.46 -0.72 6.55
N VAL A 93 -3.31 -0.24 7.47
CA VAL A 93 -4.17 -1.10 8.29
C VAL A 93 -5.57 -1.11 7.71
N MET A 94 -6.08 -2.30 7.39
CA MET A 94 -7.46 -2.45 6.94
C MET A 94 -8.29 -3.18 7.99
N PHE A 95 -9.46 -2.63 8.29
CA PHE A 95 -10.49 -3.27 9.10
C PHE A 95 -11.53 -3.92 8.18
N GLU A 96 -11.44 -5.23 8.03
CA GLU A 96 -12.23 -6.02 7.09
C GLU A 96 -13.41 -6.67 7.82
N ILE A 97 -14.60 -6.09 7.69
CA ILE A 97 -15.85 -6.57 8.32
C ILE A 97 -16.97 -6.59 7.29
N ASP A 98 -17.43 -7.78 6.92
CA ASP A 98 -18.44 -7.94 5.86
C ASP A 98 -19.80 -7.38 6.27
N ASN A 99 -20.26 -7.72 7.49
CA ASN A 99 -21.56 -7.30 7.98
C ASN A 99 -21.56 -5.78 8.27
N PRO A 100 -22.44 -4.99 7.62
CA PRO A 100 -22.44 -3.54 7.74
C PRO A 100 -22.81 -3.04 9.14
N ASP A 101 -23.72 -3.71 9.85
CA ASP A 101 -24.15 -3.32 11.19
C ASP A 101 -23.01 -3.52 12.21
N ILE A 102 -22.33 -4.67 12.11
CA ILE A 102 -21.15 -4.97 12.92
C ILE A 102 -20.02 -4.00 12.58
N ARG A 103 -19.77 -3.75 11.30
CA ARG A 103 -18.72 -2.83 10.83
C ARG A 103 -18.94 -1.43 11.40
N SER A 104 -20.16 -0.92 11.32
CA SER A 104 -20.50 0.41 11.83
C SER A 104 -20.27 0.49 13.35
N ALA A 105 -20.80 -0.47 14.12
CA ALA A 105 -20.64 -0.50 15.56
C ALA A 105 -19.16 -0.64 15.99
N PHE A 106 -18.40 -1.47 15.28
CA PHE A 106 -16.98 -1.67 15.55
C PHE A 106 -16.15 -0.41 15.24
N LEU A 107 -16.32 0.18 14.05
CA LEU A 107 -15.60 1.40 13.67
C LEU A 107 -15.93 2.58 14.59
N ALA A 108 -17.17 2.69 15.07
CA ALA A 108 -17.54 3.71 16.05
C ALA A 108 -16.77 3.61 17.38
N GLY A 109 -16.27 2.41 17.72
CA GLY A 109 -15.44 2.16 18.90
C GLY A 109 -13.93 2.30 18.69
N LEU A 110 -13.47 2.57 17.47
CA LEU A 110 -12.05 2.60 17.10
C LEU A 110 -11.39 3.98 17.11
N GLY A 111 -12.00 4.99 17.73
CA GLY A 111 -11.37 6.31 17.85
C GLY A 111 -10.01 6.21 18.55
N GLY A 112 -8.95 6.75 17.93
CA GLY A 112 -7.59 6.75 18.47
C GLY A 112 -6.83 5.42 18.30
N VAL A 113 -7.37 4.45 17.54
CA VAL A 113 -6.70 3.17 17.31
C VAL A 113 -5.33 3.31 16.65
N GLU A 114 -5.13 4.37 15.86
CA GLU A 114 -3.87 4.73 15.22
C GLU A 114 -2.73 4.95 16.22
N ASP A 115 -3.03 5.38 17.45
CA ASP A 115 -2.05 5.60 18.53
C ASP A 115 -1.77 4.32 19.34
N CYS A 116 -2.46 3.22 19.04
CA CYS A 116 -2.43 1.98 19.81
C CYS A 116 -1.66 0.85 19.13
N MET A 117 -0.94 1.16 18.04
CA MET A 117 -0.23 0.16 17.23
C MET A 117 1.24 0.11 17.65
N VAL A 118 1.69 -1.07 18.11
CA VAL A 118 3.06 -1.29 18.57
C VAL A 118 3.64 -2.52 17.87
N ILE A 119 4.90 -2.42 17.48
CA ILE A 119 5.73 -3.57 17.12
C ILE A 119 6.86 -3.64 18.14
N GLU A 120 7.07 -4.82 18.71
CA GLU A 120 8.16 -5.11 19.65
C GLU A 120 9.06 -6.16 18.98
N VAL A 121 10.37 -5.93 19.00
CA VAL A 121 11.36 -6.81 18.39
C VAL A 121 12.37 -7.19 19.46
N ASP A 122 12.51 -8.49 19.72
CA ASP A 122 13.43 -9.03 20.73
C ASP A 122 13.22 -8.47 22.16
N GLY A 123 12.00 -7.99 22.47
CA GLY A 123 11.66 -7.40 23.77
C GLY A 123 11.94 -5.91 23.88
N GLU A 124 12.27 -5.24 22.76
CA GLU A 124 12.47 -3.80 22.63
C GLU A 124 11.41 -3.12 21.75
#